data_AF-A0A9D8H616-F1
#
_entry.id   AF-A0A9D8H616-F1
#
_cell.length_a   1.000
_cell.length_b   1.000
_cell.length_c   1.000
_cell.angle_alpha   90.00
_cell.angle_beta   90.00
_cell.angle_gamma   90.00
#
_symmetry.space_group_name_H-M   'P 1'
#
loop_
_entity.id
_entity.type
_entity.pdbx_description
1 polymer ?
#
loop_
_entity_poly.entity_id
_entity_poly.type
_entity_poly.pdbx_seq_one_letter_code
_entity_poly.pdbx_strand_id
1 'polypeptide(L)'
;MTLIALTILLLGLLCLLALITARLFSDYPVSELLDWKPTRSPEVEARNEVDDVSQMIEAQNEYRRRRGAEEITEADVERQVREDEAARARGRGPFARGGDDEA
;
A
#
# COMPACT_ATOMS: atom_id res chain seq x y z
N MET A 1 37.09 21.05 -15.99
CA MET A 1 37.57 20.88 -14.59
C MET A 1 36.78 21.74 -13.61
N THR A 2 36.67 23.05 -13.82
CA THR A 2 35.90 23.96 -12.93
C THR A 2 34.41 23.63 -12.85
N LEU A 3 33.74 23.38 -13.98
CA LEU A 3 32.31 23.01 -14.00
C LEU A 3 32.03 21.71 -13.24
N ILE A 4 32.84 20.66 -13.47
CA ILE A 4 32.72 19.37 -12.77
C ILE A 4 32.89 19.54 -11.26
N ALA A 5 33.90 20.31 -10.83
CA ALA A 5 34.14 20.59 -9.42
C ALA A 5 32.95 21.35 -8.78
N LEU A 6 32.37 22.32 -9.48
CA LEU A 6 31.18 23.05 -9.02
C LEU A 6 29.96 22.14 -8.91
N THR A 7 29.75 21.23 -9.86
CA THR A 7 28.64 20.27 -9.81
C THR A 7 28.78 19.31 -8.63
N ILE A 8 29.98 18.78 -8.38
CA ILE A 8 30.25 17.89 -7.24
C ILE A 8 30.03 18.63 -5.92
N LEU A 9 30.49 19.89 -5.82
CA LEU A 9 30.28 20.73 -4.64
C LEU A 9 28.79 20.98 -4.38
N LEU A 10 28.02 21.33 -5.41
CA LEU A 10 26.58 21.55 -5.30
C LEU A 10 25.85 20.27 -4.86
N LEU A 11 26.19 19.13 -5.45
CA LEU A 11 25.59 17.85 -5.09
C LEU A 11 25.91 17.49 -3.63
N GLY A 12 27.16 17.68 -3.21
CA GLY A 12 27.57 17.48 -1.81
C GLY A 12 26.81 18.39 -0.85
N LEU A 13 26.61 19.67 -1.20
CA LEU A 13 25.82 20.61 -0.42
C LEU A 13 24.35 20.20 -0.32
N LEU A 14 23.74 19.76 -1.43
CA LEU A 14 22.36 19.27 -1.44
C LEU A 14 22.18 18.01 -0.59
N CYS A 15 23.11 17.06 -0.70
CA CYS A 15 23.11 15.87 0.16
C CYS A 15 23.26 16.23 1.64
N LEU A 16 24.17 17.15 1.97
CA LEU A 16 24.35 17.61 3.34
C LEU A 16 23.07 18.27 3.88
N LEU A 17 22.44 19.14 3.08
CA LEU A 17 21.20 19.80 3.44
C LEU A 17 20.08 18.77 3.67
N ALA A 18 19.95 17.77 2.79
CA ALA A 18 18.97 16.69 2.94
C ALA A 18 19.19 15.85 4.21
N LEU A 19 20.44 15.57 4.58
CA LEU A 19 20.76 14.84 5.81
C LEU A 19 20.45 15.68 7.06
N ILE A 20 20.74 16.98 7.02
CA ILE A 20 20.42 17.90 8.11
C ILE A 20 18.92 18.01 8.30
N THR A 21 18.14 18.20 7.23
CA THR A 21 16.68 18.27 7.33
C THR A 21 16.09 16.94 7.81
N ALA A 22 16.55 15.81 7.27
CA ALA A 22 16.10 14.50 7.73
C ALA A 22 16.36 14.27 9.22
N ARG A 23 17.48 14.78 9.76
CA ARG A 23 17.80 14.70 11.19
C ARG A 23 17.03 15.68 12.05
N LEU A 24 16.79 16.90 11.58
CA LEU A 24 16.04 17.90 12.34
C LEU A 24 14.55 17.54 12.40
N PHE A 25 14.02 16.89 11.37
CA PHE A 25 12.61 16.53 11.26
C PHE A 25 12.34 15.05 11.56
N SER A 26 13.31 14.26 12.04
CA SER A 26 13.10 12.83 12.33
C SER A 26 12.10 12.58 13.46
N ASP A 27 12.05 13.50 14.41
CA ASP A 27 11.25 13.35 15.63
C ASP A 27 9.87 13.99 15.50
N TYR A 28 9.61 14.70 14.40
CA TYR A 28 8.33 15.34 14.18
C TYR A 28 7.37 14.39 13.46
N PRO A 29 6.17 14.16 14.01
CA PRO A 29 5.17 13.36 13.32
C PRO A 29 4.71 14.07 12.05
N VAL A 30 4.45 13.28 11.00
CA VAL A 30 4.02 13.78 9.68
C VAL A 30 2.76 14.65 9.78
N SER A 31 1.91 14.39 10.78
CA SER A 31 0.71 15.19 11.09
C SER A 31 0.99 16.58 11.66
N GLU A 32 2.18 16.82 12.20
CA GLU A 32 2.60 18.16 12.63
C GLU A 32 3.31 18.93 11.51
N LEU A 33 3.99 18.23 10.60
CA LEU A 33 4.61 18.83 9.40
C LEU A 33 3.57 19.24 8.36
N LEU A 34 2.56 18.38 8.18
CA LEU A 34 1.44 18.60 7.29
C LEU A 34 0.23 18.81 8.19
N ASP A 35 -0.39 20.01 8.19
CA ASP A 35 -1.69 20.26 8.82
C ASP A 35 -2.83 19.57 8.04
N TRP A 36 -2.60 18.29 7.72
CA TRP A 36 -3.53 17.43 7.05
C TRP A 36 -4.59 17.03 8.06
N LYS A 37 -5.77 17.61 7.93
CA LYS A 37 -6.96 17.18 8.65
C LYS A 37 -7.79 16.25 7.75
N PRO A 38 -8.27 15.10 8.26
CA PRO A 38 -9.22 14.27 7.52
C PRO A 38 -10.39 15.11 7.02
N THR A 39 -10.78 14.92 5.76
CA THR A 39 -11.89 15.68 5.15
C THR A 39 -13.25 15.24 5.64
N ARG A 40 -13.33 14.09 6.33
CA ARG A 40 -14.54 13.43 6.82
C ARG A 40 -14.33 12.92 8.24
N SER A 41 -15.42 12.74 8.98
CA SER A 41 -15.36 12.14 10.32
C SER A 41 -15.05 10.64 10.24
N PRO A 42 -14.48 10.04 11.31
CA PRO A 42 -14.16 8.62 11.34
C PRO A 42 -15.38 7.71 11.08
N GLU A 43 -16.55 8.10 11.59
CA GLU A 43 -17.79 7.33 11.42
C GLU A 43 -18.28 7.34 9.97
N VAL A 44 -18.10 8.47 9.28
CA VAL A 44 -18.43 8.57 7.86
C VAL A 44 -17.46 7.75 7.03
N GLU A 45 -16.18 7.73 7.38
CA GLU A 45 -15.18 6.94 6.66
C GLU A 45 -15.44 5.44 6.82
N ALA A 46 -15.69 4.97 8.05
CA ALA A 46 -16.03 3.57 8.30
C ALA A 46 -17.28 3.12 7.53
N ARG A 47 -18.30 4.00 7.40
CA ARG A 47 -19.48 3.70 6.58
C ARG A 47 -19.14 3.63 5.10
N ASN A 48 -18.33 4.56 4.60
CA ASN A 48 -17.90 4.53 3.19
C ASN A 48 -17.11 3.26 2.88
N GLU A 49 -16.24 2.81 3.78
CA GLU A 49 -15.48 1.56 3.60
C GLU A 49 -16.39 0.34 3.46
N VAL A 50 -17.44 0.24 4.29
CA VAL A 50 -18.45 -0.84 4.19
C VAL A 50 -19.23 -0.76 2.87
N ASP A 51 -19.63 0.44 2.47
CA ASP A 51 -20.35 0.67 1.21
C ASP A 51 -19.46 0.35 -0.01
N ASP A 52 -18.16 0.62 0.06
CA ASP A 52 -17.19 0.34 -1.01
C ASP A 52 -16.97 -1.16 -1.18
N VAL A 53 -16.84 -1.93 -0.09
CA VAL A 53 -16.75 -3.40 -0.15
C VAL A 53 -17.99 -4.00 -0.80
N SER A 54 -19.17 -3.51 -0.43
CA SER A 54 -20.45 -3.95 -1.01
C SER A 54 -20.51 -3.69 -2.53
N GLN A 55 -20.08 -2.50 -2.97
CA GLN A 55 -20.00 -2.15 -4.39
C GLN A 55 -19.00 -3.03 -5.15
N MET A 56 -17.85 -3.36 -4.55
CA MET A 56 -16.87 -4.26 -5.16
C MET A 56 -17.41 -5.68 -5.35
N ILE A 57 -18.15 -6.21 -4.37
CA ILE A 57 -18.78 -7.52 -4.46
C ILE A 57 -19.83 -7.53 -5.57
N GLU A 58 -20.70 -6.51 -5.64
CA GLU A 58 -21.72 -6.41 -6.66
C GLU A 58 -21.12 -6.33 -8.07
N ALA A 59 -20.06 -5.55 -8.25
CA ALA A 59 -19.33 -5.47 -9.51
C ALA A 59 -18.74 -6.83 -9.91
N GLN A 60 -18.15 -7.57 -8.98
CA GLN A 60 -17.66 -8.93 -9.24
C GLN A 60 -18.80 -9.90 -9.60
N ASN A 61 -19.93 -9.81 -8.90
CA ASN A 61 -21.10 -10.63 -9.17
C ASN A 61 -21.70 -10.33 -10.54
N GLU A 62 -21.67 -9.08 -10.99
CA GLU A 62 -22.05 -8.76 -12.36
C GLU A 62 -21.20 -9.51 -13.40
N TYR A 63 -19.87 -9.51 -13.24
CA TYR A 63 -18.99 -10.31 -14.10
C TYR A 63 -19.24 -11.81 -13.97
N ARG A 64 -19.53 -12.31 -12.75
CA ARG A 64 -19.86 -13.73 -12.49
C ARG A 64 -21.14 -14.15 -13.17
N ARG A 65 -22.20 -13.33 -13.10
CA ARG A 65 -23.46 -13.55 -13.81
C ARG A 65 -23.25 -13.64 -15.32
N ARG A 66 -22.47 -12.73 -15.91
CA ARG A 66 -22.18 -12.71 -17.35
C ARG A 66 -21.47 -13.99 -17.83
N ARG A 67 -20.63 -14.60 -16.99
CA ARG A 67 -19.92 -15.86 -17.30
C ARG A 67 -20.65 -17.12 -16.82
N GLY A 68 -21.84 -16.99 -16.23
CA GLY A 68 -22.60 -18.11 -15.65
C GLY A 68 -21.93 -18.76 -14.44
N ALA A 69 -21.09 -18.04 -13.71
CA ALA A 69 -20.48 -18.50 -12.47
C ALA A 69 -21.35 -18.12 -11.27
N GLU A 70 -21.23 -18.89 -10.20
CA GLU A 70 -21.87 -18.61 -8.91
C GLU A 70 -21.40 -17.26 -8.33
N GLU A 71 -22.36 -16.53 -7.77
CA GLU A 71 -22.15 -15.27 -7.06
C GLU A 71 -21.40 -15.52 -5.75
N ILE A 72 -20.69 -14.51 -5.28
CA ILE A 72 -19.98 -14.53 -4.01
C ILE A 72 -20.63 -13.58 -3.02
N THR A 73 -20.67 -14.02 -1.77
CA THR A 73 -21.14 -13.22 -0.64
C THR A 73 -19.97 -12.55 0.08
N GLU A 74 -20.27 -11.58 0.94
CA GLU A 74 -19.27 -10.96 1.81
C GLU A 74 -18.56 -11.99 2.69
N ALA A 75 -19.29 -12.97 3.23
CA ALA A 75 -18.71 -14.06 4.01
C ALA A 75 -17.73 -14.94 3.21
N ASP A 76 -17.94 -15.07 1.89
CA ASP A 76 -17.00 -15.77 1.01
C ASP A 76 -15.73 -14.97 0.80
N VAL A 77 -15.85 -13.65 0.64
CA VAL A 77 -14.72 -12.73 0.53
C VAL A 77 -13.91 -12.73 1.82
N GLU A 78 -14.56 -12.63 2.98
CA GLU A 78 -13.87 -12.70 4.27
C GLU A 78 -13.12 -14.02 4.46
N ARG A 79 -13.73 -15.14 4.09
CA ARG A 79 -13.09 -16.46 4.17
C ARG A 79 -11.85 -16.50 3.30
N GLN A 80 -11.94 -16.01 2.06
CA GLN A 80 -10.82 -15.95 1.13
C GLN A 80 -9.68 -15.06 1.67
N VAL A 81 -9.99 -13.89 2.22
CA VAL A 81 -9.00 -13.00 2.83
C VAL A 81 -8.27 -13.69 3.99
N ARG A 82 -9.01 -14.35 4.90
CA ARG A 82 -8.40 -15.11 6.01
C ARG A 82 -7.49 -16.23 5.53
N GLU A 83 -7.89 -16.95 4.48
CA GLU A 83 -7.08 -18.01 3.88
C GLU A 83 -5.79 -17.47 3.26
N ASP A 84 -5.88 -16.35 2.55
CA ASP A 84 -4.75 -15.66 1.94
C ASP A 84 -3.77 -15.10 2.98
N GLU A 85 -4.28 -14.47 4.04
CA GLU A 85 -3.46 -14.01 5.18
C GLU A 85 -2.74 -15.17 5.85
N ALA A 86 -3.46 -16.28 6.09
CA ALA A 86 -2.86 -17.49 6.66
C ALA A 86 -1.79 -18.08 5.73
N ALA A 87 -1.96 -18.02 4.40
CA ALA A 87 -0.96 -18.44 3.43
C ALA A 87 0.28 -17.54 3.44
N ARG A 88 0.10 -16.22 3.52
CA ARG A 88 1.19 -15.24 3.66
C ARG A 88 1.98 -15.46 4.95
N ALA A 89 1.30 -15.67 6.08
CA ALA A 89 1.94 -15.94 7.36
C ALA A 89 2.80 -17.22 7.35
N ARG A 90 2.44 -18.22 6.54
CA ARG A 90 3.21 -19.46 6.35
C ARG A 90 4.41 -19.32 5.41
N GLY A 91 4.73 -18.12 4.91
CA GLY A 91 5.85 -17.87 3.99
C GLY A 91 5.62 -18.38 2.57
N ARG A 92 4.44 -18.93 2.28
CA ARG A 92 4.05 -19.36 0.92
C ARG A 92 3.23 -18.24 0.28
N GLY A 93 3.89 -17.09 0.09
CA GLY A 93 3.35 -16.06 -0.79
C GLY A 93 3.27 -16.59 -2.23
N PRO A 94 2.46 -15.98 -3.11
CA PRO A 94 2.40 -16.33 -4.54
C PRO A 94 3.76 -16.27 -5.26
N PHE A 95 4.77 -15.67 -4.62
CA PHE A 95 6.14 -15.50 -5.11
C PHE A 95 7.20 -16.31 -4.33
N ALA A 96 6.79 -17.29 -3.51
CA ALA A 96 7.72 -18.20 -2.85
C ALA A 96 8.38 -19.11 -3.90
N ARG A 97 9.53 -18.64 -4.40
CA ARG A 97 10.39 -19.23 -5.42
C ARG A 97 10.67 -20.71 -5.14
N GLY A 98 10.05 -21.59 -5.93
CA GLY A 98 10.64 -22.88 -6.28
C GLY A 98 11.33 -22.70 -7.63
N GLY A 99 12.64 -22.94 -7.70
CA GLY A 99 13.37 -22.84 -8.96
C GLY A 99 14.89 -22.75 -8.85
N ASP A 100 15.50 -23.59 -8.02
CA ASP A 100 16.94 -23.91 -8.10
C ASP A 100 17.24 -25.28 -7.45
N ASP A 101 16.44 -26.28 -7.82
CA ASP A 101 16.84 -27.70 -7.78
C ASP A 101 17.08 -28.15 -9.23
N GLU A 102 18.27 -27.87 -9.77
CA GLU A 102 18.76 -28.58 -10.95
C GLU A 102 20.30 -28.68 -10.88
N ALA A 103 20.74 -29.91 -10.56
CA ALA A 103 22.01 -30.59 -10.85
C ALA A 103 23.36 -29.88 -10.68
#